data_AF-A0A151QPP7-F1
#
_entry.id   AF-A0A151QPP7-F1
#
_cell.length_a   1.000
_cell.length_b   1.000
_cell.length_c   1.000
_cell.angle_alpha   90.00
_cell.angle_beta   90.00
_cell.angle_gamma   90.00
#
_symmetry.space_group_name_H-M   'P 1'
#
loop_
_entity.id
_entity.type
_entity.pdbx_description
1 polymer ?
#
loop_
_entity_poly.entity_id
_entity_poly.type
_entity_poly.pdbx_seq_one_letter_code
_entity_poly.pdbx_strand_id
1 'polypeptide(L)' 'MLTGEAKHWWRGTSQMLIDRGVVVDWVCFKRVFLEKYFPESVRHAREAEFMRLQQGEMSVTE' A
#
# COMPACT_ATOMS: atom_id res chain seq x y z
N MET A 1 9.92 2.38 9.22
CA MET A 1 9.71 3.84 9.07
C MET A 1 9.58 4.17 7.59
N LEU A 2 8.74 5.14 7.21
CA LEU A 2 8.64 5.58 5.81
C LEU A 2 9.94 6.28 5.37
N THR A 3 10.38 6.00 4.16
CA THR A 3 11.59 6.57 3.55
C THR A 3 11.29 7.11 2.16
N GLY A 4 12.18 7.94 1.61
CA GLY A 4 12.07 8.46 0.24
C GLY A 4 10.76 9.19 -0.05
N GLU A 5 10.17 8.91 -1.22
CA GLU A 5 8.93 9.53 -1.70
C GLU A 5 7.76 9.31 -0.74
N ALA A 6 7.66 8.12 -0.12
CA ALA A 6 6.61 7.82 0.84
C ALA A 6 6.66 8.72 2.07
N LYS A 7 7.86 9.09 2.54
CA LYS A 7 8.02 10.05 3.65
C LYS A 7 7.58 11.47 3.24
N HIS A 8 7.94 11.89 2.03
CA HIS A 8 7.60 13.21 1.52
C HIS A 8 6.08 13.35 1.31
N TRP A 9 5.47 12.38 0.64
CA TRP A 9 4.03 12.32 0.44
C TRP A 9 3.25 12.26 1.76
N TRP A 10 3.70 11.42 2.70
CA TRP A 10 3.00 11.24 3.97
C TRP A 10 2.98 12.55 4.78
N ARG A 11 4.07 13.33 4.78
CA ARG A 11 4.12 14.63 5.46
C ARG A 11 3.04 15.59 4.98
N GLY A 12 2.83 15.72 3.67
CA GLY A 12 1.81 16.60 3.11
C GLY A 12 0.39 16.08 3.37
N THR A 13 0.19 14.77 3.19
CA THR A 13 -1.12 14.13 3.38
C THR A 13 -1.55 14.15 4.84
N SER A 14 -0.66 13.87 5.78
CA SER A 14 -0.97 13.91 7.21
C SER A 14 -1.33 15.31 7.65
N GLN A 15 -0.63 16.34 7.17
CA GLN A 15 -0.96 17.73 7.48
C GLN A 15 -2.36 18.09 7.00
N MET A 16 -2.68 17.79 5.72
CA MET A 16 -4.02 18.02 5.17
C MET A 16 -5.12 17.30 5.95
N LEU A 17 -4.87 16.05 6.40
CA LEU A 17 -5.84 15.30 7.20
C LEU A 17 -6.08 15.95 8.57
N ILE A 18 -5.00 16.39 9.23
CA ILE A 18 -5.09 17.12 10.51
C ILE A 18 -5.86 18.44 10.34
N ASP A 19 -5.56 19.20 9.28
CA ASP A 19 -6.22 20.47 8.99
C ASP A 19 -7.73 20.29 8.72
N ARG A 20 -8.14 19.11 8.24
CA ARG A 20 -9.54 18.71 8.05
C ARG A 20 -10.20 18.13 9.31
N GLY A 21 -9.50 18.13 10.45
CA GLY A 21 -9.98 17.55 11.71
C GLY A 21 -10.06 16.02 11.70
N VAL A 22 -9.41 15.36 10.75
CA VAL A 22 -9.38 13.89 10.69
C VAL A 22 -8.37 13.38 11.70
N VAL A 23 -8.80 12.44 12.55
CA VAL A 23 -7.90 11.72 13.46
C VAL A 23 -6.96 10.83 12.63
N VAL A 24 -5.67 11.11 12.69
CA VAL A 24 -4.63 10.35 11.98
C VAL A 24 -4.17 9.19 12.87
N ASP A 25 -4.96 8.13 12.89
CA ASP A 25 -4.60 6.86 13.51
C ASP A 25 -4.04 5.86 12.48
N TRP A 26 -3.71 4.66 12.97
CA TRP A 26 -3.18 3.59 12.11
C TRP A 26 -4.16 3.13 11.03
N VAL A 27 -5.47 3.19 11.30
CA VAL A 27 -6.51 2.77 10.34
C VAL A 27 -6.59 3.79 9.20
N CYS A 28 -6.61 5.08 9.54
CA CYS A 28 -6.60 6.18 8.58
C CYS A 28 -5.35 6.14 7.71
N PHE A 29 -4.16 6.00 8.32
CA PHE A 29 -2.90 5.85 7.59
C PHE A 29 -2.96 4.68 6.60
N LYS A 30 -3.33 3.48 7.05
CA LYS A 30 -3.39 2.30 6.17
C LYS A 30 -4.32 2.51 4.99
N ARG A 31 -5.51 3.10 5.22
CA ARG A 31 -6.48 3.36 4.16
C ARG A 31 -5.88 4.24 3.06
N VAL A 32 -5.39 5.43 3.42
CA VAL A 32 -4.86 6.38 2.42
C VAL A 32 -3.54 5.91 1.80
N PHE A 33 -2.74 5.15 2.54
CA PHE A 33 -1.52 4.52 2.02
C PHE A 33 -1.85 3.48 0.95
N LEU A 34 -2.78 2.57 1.23
CA LEU A 34 -3.18 1.54 0.27
C LEU A 34 -3.88 2.15 -0.95
N GLU A 35 -4.72 3.18 -0.76
CA GLU A 35 -5.33 3.90 -1.89
C GLU A 35 -4.28 4.49 -2.85
N LYS A 36 -3.18 5.06 -2.35
CA LYS A 36 -2.13 5.64 -3.19
C LYS A 36 -1.21 4.59 -3.82
N TYR A 37 -0.72 3.63 -3.04
CA TYR A 37 0.36 2.73 -3.47
C TYR A 37 -0.12 1.35 -3.90
N PHE A 38 -1.34 0.97 -3.54
CA PHE A 38 -1.93 -0.31 -3.89
C PHE A 38 -3.36 -0.15 -4.44
N PRO A 39 -3.53 0.66 -5.50
CA PRO A 39 -4.83 0.89 -6.11
C PRO A 39 -5.42 -0.41 -6.66
N GLU A 40 -6.72 -0.40 -6.93
CA GLU A 40 -7.46 -1.56 -7.40
C GLU A 40 -6.84 -2.22 -8.66
N SER A 41 -6.32 -1.43 -9.60
CA SER A 41 -5.64 -1.96 -10.78
C SER A 41 -4.38 -2.78 -10.43
N VAL A 42 -3.58 -2.31 -9.46
CA VAL A 42 -2.40 -3.04 -8.99
C VAL A 42 -2.82 -4.29 -8.24
N ARG A 43 -3.90 -4.23 -7.45
CA ARG A 43 -4.48 -5.40 -6.78
C ARG A 43 -4.90 -6.47 -7.78
N HIS A 44 -5.70 -6.10 -8.79
CA HIS A 44 -6.14 -7.02 -9.85
C HIS A 44 -4.96 -7.59 -10.64
N ALA A 45 -3.95 -6.78 -10.94
CA ALA A 45 -2.74 -7.26 -11.61
C ALA A 45 -1.99 -8.31 -10.79
N ARG A 46 -1.82 -8.08 -9.48
CA ARG A 46 -1.19 -9.04 -8.56
C ARG A 46 -2.02 -10.31 -8.37
N GLU A 47 -3.33 -10.19 -8.31
CA GLU A 47 -4.23 -11.34 -8.26
C GLU A 47 -4.10 -12.18 -9.54
N ALA A 48 -4.14 -11.55 -10.71
CA ALA A 48 -3.95 -12.24 -11.99
C ALA A 48 -2.55 -12.88 -12.13
N GLU A 49 -1.50 -12.24 -11.60
CA GLU A 49 -0.15 -12.81 -11.52
C GLU A 49 -0.13 -14.04 -10.60
N PHE A 50 -0.73 -13.95 -9.42
CA PHE A 50 -0.84 -15.05 -8.47
C PHE A 50 -1.62 -16.24 -9.03
N MET A 51 -2.74 -15.99 -9.71
CA MET A 51 -3.56 -17.04 -10.34
C MET A 51 -2.84 -17.77 -11.48
N ARG A 52 -1.84 -17.12 -12.09
CA ARG A 52 -0.99 -17.71 -13.14
C ARG A 52 0.32 -18.27 -12.59
N LEU A 53 0.55 -18.16 -11.29
CA LEU A 53 1.76 -18.65 -10.65
C LEU A 53 1.80 -20.17 -10.77
N GLN A 54 2.86 -20.67 -11.40
CA GLN A 54 3.16 -22.09 -11.50
C GLN A 54 4.50 -22.34 -10.83
N GLN A 55 4.59 -23.41 -10.06
CA GLN A 55 5.79 -23.76 -9.29
C GLN A 55 7.03 -23.98 -10.18
N GLY A 56 6.85 -24.48 -11.40
CA GLY A 56 7.97 -24.81 -12.28
C GLY A 56 8.91 -25.82 -11.63
N GLU A 57 10.23 -25.59 -11.74
CA GLU A 57 11.26 -26.42 -11.10
C GLU A 57 11.61 -25.96 -9.67
N MET A 58 10.96 -24.93 -9.14
CA MET A 58 11.25 -24.42 -7.80
C MET A 58 10.70 -25.38 -6.73
N SER A 59 11.52 -25.76 -5.75
CA SER A 59 11.03 -26.49 -4.58
C SER A 59 10.41 -25.52 -3.57
N VAL A 60 9.30 -25.91 -2.97
CA VAL A 60 8.74 -25.24 -1.80
C VAL A 60 9.42 -25.85 -0.57
N THR A 61 10.12 -25.02 0.20
CA THR A 61 10.68 -25.43 1.51
C THR A 61 9.61 -25.30 2.59
N GLU A 62 9.56 -26.25 3.51
CA GLU A 62 8.77 -26.16 4.75
C GLU A 62 9.21 -25.01 5.67
#